data_AF-A0A851HM15-F1
#
_entry.id   AF-A0A851HM15-F1
#
_cell.length_a   1.000
_cell.length_b   1.000
_cell.length_c   1.000
_cell.angle_alpha   90.00
_cell.angle_beta   90.00
_cell.angle_gamma   90.00
#
_symmetry.space_group_name_H-M   'P 1'
#
loop_
_entity.id
_entity.type
_entity.pdbx_description
1 polymer ?
#
loop_
_entity_poly.entity_id
_entity_poly.type
_entity_poly.pdbx_seq_one_letter_code
_entity_poly.pdbx_strand_id
1 'polypeptide(L)' 'MATMNVSLPDELKKFVEAQVEEHDYVSSSEFLRDMLRREQDRTQLRALLIQGMESGAGSEMNDSYFERMRERIRNSDAA' A
#
# COMPACT_ATOMS: atom_id res chain seq x y z
N MET A 1 -9.68 -20.04 -5.62
CA MET A 1 -9.53 -18.70 -6.22
C MET A 1 -10.85 -18.33 -6.88
N ALA A 2 -11.30 -17.08 -6.73
CA ALA A 2 -12.42 -16.58 -7.51
C ALA A 2 -11.89 -16.11 -8.88
N THR A 3 -12.60 -16.44 -9.96
CA THR A 3 -12.24 -16.02 -11.32
C THR A 3 -13.08 -14.81 -11.70
N MET A 4 -12.44 -13.79 -12.28
CA MET A 4 -13.11 -12.60 -12.80
C MET A 4 -12.72 -12.42 -14.26
N ASN A 5 -13.72 -12.35 -15.15
CA ASN A 5 -13.51 -12.10 -16.58
C ASN A 5 -13.63 -10.60 -16.84
N VAL A 6 -12.68 -10.04 -17.60
CA VAL A 6 -12.64 -8.62 -17.96
C VAL A 6 -12.44 -8.51 -19.45
N SER A 7 -13.31 -7.75 -20.13
CA SER A 7 -13.13 -7.39 -21.53
C SER A 7 -12.33 -6.10 -21.62
N LEU A 8 -11.28 -6.11 -22.45
CA LEU A 8 -10.40 -4.97 -22.67
C LEU A 8 -10.44 -4.56 -24.15
N PRO A 9 -10.41 -3.25 -24.46
CA PRO A 9 -10.10 -2.79 -25.82
C PRO A 9 -8.73 -3.30 -26.27
N ASP A 10 -8.54 -3.45 -27.59
CA ASP A 10 -7.31 -3.97 -28.19
C ASP A 10 -6.05 -3.20 -27.76
N GLU A 11 -6.17 -1.89 -27.59
CA GLU A 11 -5.06 -1.04 -27.12
C GLU A 11 -4.60 -1.42 -25.71
N LEU A 12 -5.54 -1.63 -24.79
CA LEU A 12 -5.21 -2.03 -23.42
C LEU A 12 -4.68 -3.47 -23.37
N LYS A 13 -5.19 -4.36 -24.23
CA LYS A 13 -4.65 -5.71 -24.36
C LYS A 13 -3.17 -5.68 -24.76
N LYS A 14 -2.81 -4.92 -25.81
CA LYS A 14 -1.43 -4.77 -26.27
C LYS A 14 -0.52 -4.18 -25.19
N PHE A 15 -1.02 -3.20 -24.44
CA PHE A 15 -0.28 -2.63 -23.31
C PHE A 15 0.02 -3.70 -22.26
N VAL A 16 -0.97 -4.50 -21.85
CA VAL A 16 -0.78 -5.57 -20.87
C VAL A 16 0.20 -6.63 -21.38
N GLU A 17 0.11 -7.02 -22.66
CA GLU A 17 1.04 -7.98 -23.26
C GLU A 17 2.49 -7.47 -23.23
N ALA A 18 2.72 -6.20 -23.59
CA ALA A 18 4.05 -5.60 -23.52
C ALA A 18 4.62 -5.56 -22.08
N GLN A 19 3.77 -5.27 -21.09
CA GLN A 19 4.18 -5.25 -19.68
C GLN A 19 4.50 -6.65 -19.14
N VAL A 20 3.82 -7.68 -19.64
CA VAL A 20 4.12 -9.07 -19.28
C VAL A 20 5.50 -9.48 -19.81
N GLU A 21 5.83 -9.09 -21.04
CA GLU A 21 7.14 -9.35 -21.66
C GLU A 21 8.28 -8.55 -21.02
N GLU A 22 8.07 -7.27 -20.72
CA GLU A 22 9.11 -6.39 -20.15
C GLU A 22 9.46 -6.72 -18.69
N HIS A 23 8.49 -7.23 -17.92
CA HIS A 23 8.63 -7.43 -16.48
C HIS A 23 8.60 -8.91 -16.07
N ASP A 24 8.82 -9.83 -17.02
CA ASP A 24 8.91 -11.27 -16.81
C ASP A 24 7.70 -11.88 -16.08
N TYR A 25 6.50 -11.35 -16.28
CA TYR A 25 5.29 -11.95 -15.72
C TYR A 25 4.94 -13.24 -16.47
N VAL A 26 4.38 -14.22 -15.76
CA VAL A 26 3.96 -15.51 -16.35
C VAL A 26 2.66 -15.35 -17.15
N SER A 27 1.82 -14.37 -16.80
CA SER A 27 0.55 -14.13 -17.51
C SER A 27 0.02 -12.71 -17.33
N SER A 28 -0.87 -12.30 -18.24
CA SER A 28 -1.64 -11.06 -18.12
C SER A 28 -2.43 -10.98 -16.81
N SER A 29 -2.99 -12.11 -16.35
CA SER A 29 -3.71 -12.14 -15.07
C SER A 29 -2.78 -11.93 -13.86
N GLU A 30 -1.51 -12.31 -13.96
CA GLU A 30 -0.53 -12.03 -12.91
C GLU A 30 -0.20 -10.54 -12.86
N PHE A 31 0.14 -9.95 -14.00
CA PHE A 31 0.36 -8.50 -14.11
C PHE A 31 -0.82 -7.70 -13.56
N LEU A 32 -2.05 -8.03 -13.96
CA LEU A 32 -3.24 -7.33 -13.48
C LEU A 32 -3.47 -7.51 -11.97
N ARG A 33 -3.18 -8.69 -11.40
CA ARG A 33 -3.27 -8.92 -9.95
C ARG A 33 -2.23 -8.09 -9.19
N ASP A 34 -1.02 -8.00 -9.71
CA ASP A 34 0.01 -7.17 -9.08
C ASP A 34 -0.35 -5.69 -9.15
N MET A 35 -0.80 -5.21 -10.30
CA MET A 35 -1.30 -3.85 -10.46
C MET A 35 -2.42 -3.54 -9.47
N LEU A 36 -3.41 -4.44 -9.33
CA LEU A 36 -4.51 -4.28 -8.36
C LEU A 36 -4.02 -4.21 -6.91
N ARG A 37 -2.98 -4.98 -6.55
CA ARG A 37 -2.38 -4.93 -5.22
C ARG A 37 -1.72 -3.57 -4.96
N ARG A 38 -0.94 -3.06 -5.91
CA ARG A 38 -0.33 -1.73 -5.82
C ARG A 38 -1.38 -0.62 -5.69
N GLU A 39 -2.49 -0.74 -6.41
CA GLU A 39 -3.63 0.17 -6.33
C GLU A 39 -4.33 0.11 -4.96
N GLN A 40 -4.48 -1.08 -4.40
CA GLN A 40 -5.01 -1.28 -3.05
C GLN A 40 -4.10 -0.64 -2.00
N ASP A 41 -2.79 -0.89 -2.08
CA ASP A 41 -1.79 -0.35 -1.16
C ASP A 41 -1.77 1.19 -1.23
N ARG A 42 -1.84 1.76 -2.44
CA ARG A 42 -1.92 3.22 -2.63
C ARG A 42 -3.19 3.80 -1.99
N THR A 43 -4.32 3.12 -2.16
CA THR A 43 -5.59 3.56 -1.58
C THR A 43 -5.55 3.51 -0.06
N GLN A 44 -4.95 2.46 0.52
CA GLN A 44 -4.75 2.33 1.96
C GLN A 44 -3.80 3.42 2.50
N LEU A 45 -2.67 3.66 1.84
CA LEU A 45 -1.74 4.72 2.22
C LEU A 45 -2.42 6.09 2.20
N ARG A 46 -3.21 6.38 1.17
CA ARG A 46 -3.97 7.64 1.08
C ARG A 46 -4.93 7.80 2.25
N ALA A 47 -5.64 6.73 2.64
CA ALA A 47 -6.54 6.77 3.79
C ALA A 47 -5.79 7.08 5.09
N LEU A 48 -4.63 6.45 5.31
CA LEU A 48 -3.79 6.72 6.49
C LEU A 48 -3.27 8.17 6.53
N LEU A 49 -2.90 8.73 5.38
CA LEU A 49 -2.46 10.12 5.30
C LEU A 49 -3.58 11.09 5.66
N ILE A 50 -4.80 10.86 5.15
CA ILE A 50 -5.99 11.65 5.50
C ILE A 50 -6.26 11.55 7.00
N GLN A 51 -6.26 10.33 7.54
CA GLN A 51 -6.43 10.11 8.98
C GLN A 51 -5.37 10.86 9.80
N GLY A 52 -4.12 10.85 9.35
CA GLY A 52 -3.03 11.60 9.98
C GLY A 52 -3.25 13.11 9.95
N MET A 53 -3.72 13.66 8.83
CA MET A 53 -4.07 15.08 8.71
C MET A 53 -5.23 15.48 9.61
N GLU A 54 -6.22 14.59 9.77
CA GLU A 54 -7.37 14.79 10.64
C GLU A 54 -7.06 14.55 12.14
N SER A 55 -5.92 13.93 12.47
CA SER A 55 -5.53 13.61 13.85
C SER A 55 -5.12 14.82 14.69
N GLY A 56 -5.05 16.00 14.10
CA GLY A 56 -4.68 17.25 14.76
C GLY A 56 -3.18 17.54 14.72
N ALA A 57 -2.73 18.49 15.53
CA ALA A 57 -1.33 18.91 15.53
C ALA A 57 -0.42 17.79 16.04
N GLY A 58 0.60 17.45 15.25
CA GLY A 58 1.66 16.53 15.67
C GLY A 58 2.47 17.09 16.85
N SER A 59 3.04 16.19 17.64
CA SER A 59 4.01 16.55 18.68
C SER A 59 5.38 16.83 18.05
N GLU A 60 6.16 17.75 18.61
CA GLU A 60 7.56 17.89 18.24
C GLU A 60 8.35 16.63 18.61
N MET A 61 9.04 16.06 17.62
CA MET A 61 9.92 14.91 17.78
C MET A 61 11.27 15.34 18.38
N ASN A 62 11.27 15.72 19.66
CA ASN A 62 12.47 16.06 20.43
C ASN A 62 12.87 14.93 21.40
N ASP A 63 13.99 15.10 22.11
CA ASP A 63 14.49 14.07 23.03
C ASP A 63 13.46 13.65 24.08
N SER A 64 12.69 14.61 24.61
CA SER A 64 11.63 14.35 25.58
C SER A 64 10.48 13.51 25.01
N TYR A 65 10.17 13.67 23.73
CA TYR A 65 9.18 12.84 23.03
C TYR A 65 9.63 11.37 22.99
N PHE A 66 10.89 11.14 22.62
CA PHE A 66 11.46 9.78 22.56
C PHE A 66 11.68 9.16 23.94
N GLU A 67 11.95 9.95 24.98
CA GLU A 67 11.98 9.47 26.37
C GLU A 67 10.60 8.98 26.80
N ARG A 68 9.54 9.79 26.64
CA ARG A 68 8.16 9.38 26.94
C ARG A 68 7.72 8.14 26.15
N MET A 69 8.16 8.03 24.89
CA MET A 69 7.87 6.86 24.06
C MET A 69 8.53 5.59 24.60
N ARG A 70 9.81 5.67 25.02
CA ARG A 70 10.54 4.55 25.62
C ARG A 70 9.97 4.15 26.98
N GLU A 71 9.58 5.11 27.80
CA GLU A 71 8.91 4.84 29.08
C GLU A 71 7.60 4.08 28.90
N ARG A 72 6.78 4.46 27.90
CA ARG A 72 5.53 3.75 27.57
C ARG A 72 5.78 2.27 27.23
N ILE A 73 6.79 1.98 26.40
CA ILE A 73 7.12 0.61 26.00
C ILE A 73 7.60 -0.21 27.21
N ARG A 74 8.46 0.35 28.05
CA ARG A 74 8.93 -0.32 29.28
C ARG A 74 7.80 -0.63 30.25
N ASN A 75 6.81 0.27 30.35
CA ASN A 75 5.66 0.08 31.23
C ASN A 75 4.64 -0.91 30.67
N SER A 76 4.55 -1.08 29.34
CA SER A 76 3.68 -2.10 28.74
C SER A 76 4.24 -3.52 28.86
N ASP A 77 5.57 -3.68 28.91
CA ASP A 77 6.22 -4.98 29.14
C ASP A 77 6.23 -5.41 30.62
N ALA A 78 5.92 -4.48 31.54
CA ALA A 78 5.87 -4.72 32.98
C ALA A 78 4.47 -5.13 33.50
N ALA A 79 3.48 -5.22 32.62
CA ALA A 79 2.10 -5.63 32.89
C ALA A 79 1.79 -7.00 32.29
#